data_AF-A0A8K0XNG4-F1
#
_entry.id   AF-A0A8K0XNG4-F1
#
_cell.length_a   1.000
_cell.length_b   1.000
_cell.length_c   1.000
_cell.angle_alpha   90.00
_cell.angle_beta   90.00
_cell.angle_gamma   90.00
#
_symmetry.space_group_name_H-M   'P 1'
#
loop_
_entity.id
_entity.type
_entity.pdbx_description
1 polymer ?
#
loop_
_entity_poly.entity_id
_entity_poly.type
_entity_poly.pdbx_seq_one_letter_code
_entity_poly.pdbx_strand_id
1 'polypeptide(L)'
;MSVPGFSTALSFCAQNGTRCGGSAGKYDAEMMTSIRELVSESKIDALVHDIIRRGRLGAENYRASLTSQEAQKAPSLTWSWHGKRYIGAAHGIVGILQIIFSVPPKLLEPHMAALSDTPRLIVNIQLLSGNWSSKAGRHMFSLDEDEKYQLVQWFHNASGLLILFSTIIRRFTTPPTPAISEALLRPMHTALARGGELVYTHGFLRKGVGICHGVAESVFALLAVSRVLDDKDEVWLTRAVHLAELATRYHELERSGEMKVPDRPYSLYEGVAGMCCAWADVLDRLNGKPGVGMPGYDDLSDLV
;
A
#
# COMPACT_ATOMS: atom_id res chain seq x y z
N MET A 1 22.86 -19.31 6.56
CA MET A 1 22.64 -19.21 5.09
C MET A 1 21.86 -17.93 4.84
N SER A 2 22.55 -16.92 4.31
CA SER A 2 22.04 -15.57 4.09
C SER A 2 21.27 -15.50 2.76
N VAL A 3 20.02 -15.05 2.82
CA VAL A 3 19.24 -14.66 1.64
C VAL A 3 19.37 -13.14 1.51
N PRO A 4 19.97 -12.59 0.43
CA PRO A 4 19.93 -11.17 0.17
C PRO A 4 18.55 -10.79 -0.36
N GLY A 5 17.86 -9.89 0.34
CA GLY A 5 16.62 -9.28 -0.14
C GLY A 5 16.89 -8.47 -1.41
N PHE A 6 16.15 -8.77 -2.48
CA PHE A 6 16.34 -8.21 -3.82
C PHE A 6 15.98 -6.71 -3.94
N SER A 7 15.34 -6.10 -2.94
CA SER A 7 14.84 -4.72 -3.03
C SER A 7 15.85 -3.66 -2.54
N THR A 8 16.79 -4.01 -1.64
CA THR A 8 17.67 -3.01 -1.00
C THR A 8 18.95 -2.68 -1.78
N ALA A 9 19.28 -3.46 -2.82
CA ALA A 9 20.58 -3.34 -3.49
C ALA A 9 20.66 -2.17 -4.51
N LEU A 10 19.54 -1.75 -5.09
CA LEU A 10 19.55 -0.69 -6.11
C LEU A 10 19.68 0.72 -5.51
N SER A 11 19.19 0.95 -4.30
CA SER A 11 19.22 2.29 -3.70
C SER A 11 20.43 2.54 -2.79
N PHE A 12 20.96 1.50 -2.14
CA PHE A 12 22.07 1.67 -1.20
C PHE A 12 23.43 1.97 -1.87
N CYS A 13 23.66 1.52 -3.11
CA CYS A 13 24.93 1.72 -3.81
C CYS A 13 25.09 3.10 -4.48
N ALA A 14 24.03 3.90 -4.58
CA ALA A 14 24.09 5.18 -5.31
C ALA A 14 24.53 6.37 -4.45
N GLN A 15 24.43 6.32 -3.12
CA GLN A 15 24.56 7.53 -2.29
C GLN A 15 25.59 7.50 -1.15
N ASN A 16 26.15 6.37 -0.74
CA ASN A 16 27.16 6.37 0.33
C ASN A 16 28.36 5.49 0.00
N GLY A 17 29.45 6.14 -0.42
CA GLY A 17 30.78 5.56 -0.59
C GLY A 17 31.47 5.23 0.74
N THR A 18 30.84 4.42 1.60
CA THR A 18 31.46 3.91 2.83
C THR A 18 31.53 2.39 2.80
N ARG A 19 32.78 1.91 2.88
CA ARG A 19 33.20 0.51 2.83
C ARG A 19 32.55 -0.33 3.95
N CYS A 20 31.57 -1.16 3.61
CA CYS A 20 31.31 -2.40 4.34
C CYS A 20 31.96 -3.56 3.59
N GLY A 21 32.85 -4.27 4.27
CA GLY A 21 33.68 -5.38 3.74
C GLY A 21 32.92 -6.68 3.51
N GLY A 22 31.89 -6.65 2.68
CA GLY A 22 31.36 -7.83 1.98
C GLY A 22 31.39 -7.52 0.50
N SER A 23 31.80 -8.47 -0.35
CA SER A 23 31.81 -8.28 -1.80
C SER A 23 30.38 -7.96 -2.28
N ALA A 24 30.05 -6.68 -2.40
CA ALA A 24 28.93 -6.22 -3.21
C ALA A 24 29.21 -6.75 -4.62
N GLY A 25 28.52 -7.82 -5.00
CA GLY A 25 28.65 -8.41 -6.31
C GLY A 25 28.42 -7.30 -7.33
N LYS A 26 29.44 -6.99 -8.13
CA LYS A 26 29.26 -6.14 -9.31
C LYS A 26 28.20 -6.86 -10.14
N TYR A 27 26.99 -6.31 -10.17
CA TYR A 27 25.97 -6.80 -11.10
C TYR A 27 26.57 -6.77 -12.50
N ASP A 28 26.40 -7.87 -13.23
CA ASP A 28 26.91 -7.99 -14.58
C ASP A 28 26.35 -6.86 -15.45
N ALA A 29 27.20 -6.20 -16.23
CA ALA A 29 26.82 -5.10 -17.10
C ALA A 29 25.78 -5.55 -18.13
N GLU A 30 25.84 -6.82 -18.54
CA GLU A 30 24.85 -7.44 -19.41
C GLU A 30 23.49 -7.55 -18.71
N MET A 31 23.45 -8.08 -17.48
CA MET A 31 22.23 -8.15 -16.66
C MET A 31 21.60 -6.76 -16.44
N MET A 32 22.40 -5.73 -16.13
CA MET A 32 21.90 -4.37 -15.95
C MET A 32 21.34 -3.78 -17.25
N THR A 33 21.94 -4.11 -18.39
CA THR A 33 21.43 -3.71 -19.70
C THR A 33 20.09 -4.38 -19.98
N SER A 34 19.98 -5.70 -19.77
CA SER A 34 18.72 -6.44 -19.94
C SER A 34 17.61 -5.92 -19.02
N ILE A 35 17.93 -5.62 -17.76
CA ILE A 35 16.95 -5.04 -16.82
C ILE A 35 16.46 -3.69 -17.32
N ARG A 36 17.38 -2.77 -17.67
CA ARG A 36 17.00 -1.44 -18.20
C ARG A 36 16.14 -1.53 -19.43
N GLU A 37 16.41 -2.50 -20.30
CA GLU A 37 15.58 -2.75 -21.47
C GLU A 37 14.19 -3.28 -21.08
N LEU A 38 14.08 -4.15 -20.07
CA LEU A 38 12.80 -4.66 -19.58
C LEU A 38 11.94 -3.59 -18.89
N VAL A 39 12.57 -2.63 -18.21
CA VAL A 39 11.91 -1.51 -17.53
C VAL A 39 11.99 -0.19 -18.30
N SER A 40 12.12 -0.26 -19.63
CA SER A 40 12.14 0.96 -20.46
C SER A 40 10.82 1.72 -20.33
N GLU A 41 10.86 3.05 -20.46
CA GLU A 41 9.65 3.88 -20.37
C GLU A 41 8.59 3.45 -21.38
N SER A 42 8.98 3.04 -22.58
CA SER A 42 8.07 2.52 -23.60
C SER A 42 7.36 1.22 -23.19
N LYS A 43 8.06 0.29 -22.51
CA LYS A 43 7.46 -0.96 -22.03
C LYS A 43 6.56 -0.71 -20.82
N ILE A 44 6.96 0.20 -19.93
CA ILE A 44 6.14 0.63 -18.79
C ILE A 44 4.86 1.33 -19.29
N ASP A 45 4.99 2.26 -20.24
CA ASP A 45 3.86 2.97 -20.85
C ASP A 45 2.87 2.00 -21.50
N ALA A 46 3.36 1.06 -22.32
CA ALA A 46 2.52 0.04 -22.94
C ALA A 46 1.79 -0.84 -21.90
N LEU A 47 2.47 -1.20 -20.80
CA LEU A 47 1.88 -1.98 -19.71
C LEU A 47 0.81 -1.18 -18.95
N VAL A 48 1.10 0.07 -18.59
CA VAL A 48 0.15 0.98 -17.94
C VAL A 48 -1.08 1.16 -18.83
N HIS A 49 -0.88 1.44 -20.12
CA HIS A 49 -1.96 1.59 -21.08
C HIS A 49 -2.87 0.34 -21.11
N ASP A 50 -2.30 -0.86 -21.18
CA ASP A 50 -3.08 -2.10 -21.20
C ASP A 50 -3.82 -2.35 -19.87
N ILE A 51 -3.19 -2.07 -18.72
CA ILE A 51 -3.84 -2.20 -17.41
C ILE A 51 -5.03 -1.24 -17.31
N ILE A 52 -4.86 0.02 -17.72
CA ILE A 52 -5.92 1.04 -17.75
C ILE A 52 -7.05 0.63 -18.69
N ARG A 53 -6.70 0.16 -19.90
CA ARG A 53 -7.67 -0.32 -20.89
C ARG A 53 -8.52 -1.46 -20.33
N ARG A 54 -7.89 -2.45 -19.68
CA ARG A 54 -8.60 -3.56 -19.01
C ARG A 54 -9.45 -3.06 -17.84
N GLY A 55 -8.98 -2.06 -17.09
CA GLY A 55 -9.76 -1.44 -16.02
C GLY A 55 -11.02 -0.72 -16.52
N ARG A 56 -10.94 -0.04 -17.66
CA ARG A 56 -12.10 0.60 -18.32
C ARG A 56 -13.11 -0.43 -18.79
N LEU A 57 -12.65 -1.51 -19.45
CA LEU A 57 -13.52 -2.61 -19.87
C LEU A 57 -14.22 -3.28 -18.68
N GLY A 58 -13.48 -3.50 -17.58
CA GLY A 58 -14.07 -4.00 -16.34
C GLY A 58 -15.16 -3.06 -15.79
N ALA A 59 -14.94 -1.75 -15.89
CA ALA A 59 -15.90 -0.74 -15.45
C ALA A 59 -17.15 -0.68 -16.36
N GLU A 60 -16.99 -0.82 -17.67
CA GLU A 60 -18.10 -0.93 -18.63
C GLU A 60 -18.95 -2.16 -18.33
N ASN A 61 -18.32 -3.33 -18.17
CA ASN A 61 -19.00 -4.57 -17.80
C ASN A 61 -19.74 -4.43 -16.46
N TYR A 62 -19.15 -3.73 -15.49
CA TYR A 62 -19.82 -3.45 -14.24
C TYR A 62 -21.03 -2.54 -14.44
N ARG A 63 -20.89 -1.41 -15.14
CA ARG A 63 -21.98 -0.48 -15.41
C ARG A 63 -23.14 -1.12 -16.18
N ALA A 64 -22.87 -2.04 -17.10
CA ALA A 64 -23.90 -2.77 -17.82
C ALA A 64 -24.81 -3.63 -16.92
N SER A 65 -24.34 -3.98 -15.70
CA SER A 65 -25.13 -4.70 -14.69
C SER A 65 -25.93 -3.79 -13.74
N LEU A 66 -25.83 -2.46 -13.90
CA LEU A 66 -26.40 -1.45 -13.02
C LEU A 66 -27.54 -0.68 -13.69
N THR A 67 -28.41 -0.06 -12.89
CA THR A 67 -29.36 0.94 -13.40
C THR A 67 -28.63 2.21 -13.85
N SER A 68 -29.27 3.05 -14.67
CA SER A 68 -28.67 4.31 -15.14
C SER A 68 -28.22 5.23 -13.99
N GLN A 69 -28.95 5.25 -12.88
CA GLN A 69 -28.62 6.05 -11.69
C GLN A 69 -27.42 5.46 -10.92
N GLU A 70 -27.33 4.14 -10.84
CA GLU A 70 -26.22 3.44 -10.18
C GLU A 70 -24.93 3.51 -10.99
N ALA A 71 -25.03 3.43 -12.32
CA ALA A 71 -23.89 3.49 -13.23
C ALA A 71 -23.12 4.82 -13.13
N GLN A 72 -23.80 5.92 -12.77
CA GLN A 72 -23.17 7.22 -12.49
C GLN A 72 -22.23 7.18 -11.27
N LYS A 73 -22.42 6.21 -10.37
CA LYS A 73 -21.60 6.03 -9.16
C LYS A 73 -20.56 4.91 -9.30
N ALA A 74 -20.44 4.32 -10.48
CA ALA A 74 -19.45 3.28 -10.75
C ALA A 74 -18.10 3.90 -11.14
N PRO A 75 -16.98 3.27 -10.75
CA PRO A 75 -15.64 3.78 -11.03
C PRO A 75 -15.30 3.74 -12.50
N SER A 76 -14.45 4.66 -12.93
CA SER A 76 -13.84 4.64 -14.25
C SER A 76 -12.95 3.42 -14.48
N LEU A 77 -12.39 2.84 -13.42
CA LEU A 77 -11.55 1.65 -13.48
C LEU A 77 -12.01 0.61 -12.45
N THR A 78 -12.16 -0.64 -12.86
CA THR A 78 -12.32 -1.78 -11.94
C THR A 78 -11.81 -3.06 -12.57
N TRP A 79 -11.41 -4.00 -11.73
CA TRP A 79 -10.90 -5.30 -12.12
C TRP A 79 -11.58 -6.40 -11.31
N SER A 80 -11.54 -7.62 -11.82
CA SER A 80 -12.07 -8.80 -11.13
C SER A 80 -11.02 -9.89 -11.03
N TRP A 81 -11.09 -10.64 -9.93
CA TRP A 81 -10.25 -11.80 -9.67
C TRP A 81 -11.14 -12.91 -9.11
N HIS A 82 -11.08 -14.10 -9.73
CA HIS A 82 -12.03 -15.21 -9.51
C HIS A 82 -13.50 -14.77 -9.48
N GLY A 83 -13.90 -13.93 -10.45
CA GLY A 83 -15.27 -13.45 -10.60
C GLY A 83 -15.72 -12.43 -9.54
N LYS A 84 -14.83 -11.97 -8.66
CA LYS A 84 -15.14 -11.01 -7.58
C LYS A 84 -14.38 -9.70 -7.80
N ARG A 85 -15.01 -8.58 -7.45
CA ARG A 85 -14.44 -7.23 -7.51
C ARG A 85 -13.83 -6.87 -6.16
N TYR A 86 -12.59 -7.30 -5.93
CA TYR A 86 -11.88 -7.00 -4.69
C TYR A 86 -11.47 -5.52 -4.63
N ILE A 87 -11.53 -4.94 -3.43
CA ILE A 87 -11.09 -3.57 -3.19
C ILE A 87 -9.63 -3.57 -2.71
N GLY A 88 -9.29 -4.41 -1.73
CA GLY A 88 -8.00 -4.39 -1.02
C GLY A 88 -6.73 -4.64 -1.86
N ALA A 89 -5.59 -4.57 -1.18
CA ALA A 89 -4.26 -4.51 -1.80
C ALA A 89 -3.80 -5.79 -2.52
N ALA A 90 -4.28 -6.97 -2.10
CA ALA A 90 -3.79 -8.26 -2.62
C ALA A 90 -4.13 -8.49 -4.09
N HIS A 91 -5.43 -8.35 -4.35
CA HIS A 91 -6.13 -8.91 -5.51
C HIS A 91 -7.16 -7.93 -6.04
N GLY A 92 -7.16 -6.70 -5.52
CA GLY A 92 -8.16 -5.70 -5.75
C GLY A 92 -7.62 -4.44 -6.40
N ILE A 93 -8.53 -3.48 -6.52
CA ILE A 93 -8.30 -2.17 -7.13
C ILE A 93 -7.12 -1.46 -6.46
N VAL A 94 -7.00 -1.54 -5.14
CA VAL A 94 -5.99 -0.82 -4.36
C VAL A 94 -4.56 -1.25 -4.71
N GLY A 95 -4.31 -2.55 -4.84
CA GLY A 95 -3.00 -3.06 -5.23
C GLY A 95 -2.62 -2.66 -6.65
N ILE A 96 -3.59 -2.73 -7.57
CA ILE A 96 -3.38 -2.31 -8.96
C ILE A 96 -3.05 -0.82 -9.03
N LEU A 97 -3.82 0.01 -8.33
CA LEU A 97 -3.57 1.44 -8.26
C LEU A 97 -2.22 1.76 -7.60
N GLN A 98 -1.83 1.04 -6.54
CA GLN A 98 -0.53 1.23 -5.88
C GLN A 98 0.62 1.08 -6.88
N ILE A 99 0.59 0.02 -7.69
CA ILE A 99 1.62 -0.22 -8.70
C ILE A 99 1.56 0.83 -9.81
N ILE A 100 0.37 1.21 -10.29
CA ILE A 100 0.24 2.26 -11.31
C ILE A 100 0.78 3.60 -10.78
N PHE A 101 0.43 4.02 -9.58
CA PHE A 101 0.93 5.26 -8.98
C PHE A 101 2.41 5.18 -8.57
N SER A 102 3.05 4.01 -8.68
CA SER A 102 4.49 3.83 -8.51
C SER A 102 5.30 4.08 -9.80
N VAL A 103 4.66 4.18 -10.98
CA VAL A 103 5.37 4.50 -12.24
C VAL A 103 5.70 5.99 -12.36
N PRO A 104 6.62 6.40 -13.26
CA PRO A 104 6.92 7.82 -13.49
C PRO A 104 5.65 8.62 -13.86
N PRO A 105 5.35 9.74 -13.17
CA PRO A 105 4.08 10.43 -13.34
C PRO A 105 3.75 10.92 -14.76
N LYS A 106 4.77 11.27 -15.55
CA LYS A 106 4.61 11.66 -16.97
C LYS A 106 3.91 10.58 -17.81
N LEU A 107 4.11 9.30 -17.47
CA LEU A 107 3.46 8.18 -18.17
C LEU A 107 1.98 8.02 -17.78
N LEU A 108 1.54 8.70 -16.72
CA LEU A 108 0.16 8.66 -16.24
C LEU A 108 -0.70 9.80 -16.78
N GLU A 109 -0.09 10.86 -17.32
CA GLU A 109 -0.78 12.06 -17.85
C GLU A 109 -2.02 11.73 -18.71
N PRO A 110 -1.94 10.82 -19.71
CA PRO A 110 -3.09 10.50 -20.57
C PRO A 110 -4.24 9.79 -19.84
N HIS A 111 -4.00 9.34 -18.60
CA HIS A 111 -4.91 8.49 -17.84
C HIS A 111 -5.41 9.16 -16.55
N MET A 112 -4.94 10.36 -16.23
CA MET A 112 -5.21 11.04 -14.96
C MET A 112 -6.69 11.24 -14.65
N ALA A 113 -7.55 11.44 -15.65
CA ALA A 113 -8.99 11.55 -15.43
C ALA A 113 -9.58 10.26 -14.79
N ALA A 114 -9.24 9.09 -15.33
CA ALA A 114 -9.71 7.81 -14.81
C ALA A 114 -8.99 7.40 -13.51
N LEU A 115 -7.70 7.75 -13.40
CA LEU A 115 -6.87 7.53 -12.22
C LEU A 115 -7.24 8.43 -11.05
N SER A 116 -7.86 9.59 -11.27
CA SER A 116 -8.41 10.44 -10.20
C SER A 116 -9.81 9.99 -9.80
N ASP A 117 -10.60 9.50 -10.76
CA ASP A 117 -11.98 9.10 -10.55
C ASP A 117 -12.14 7.91 -9.60
N THR A 118 -11.28 6.90 -9.77
CA THR A 118 -11.38 5.66 -8.99
C THR A 118 -11.01 5.88 -7.51
N PRO A 119 -9.88 6.51 -7.14
CA PRO A 119 -9.59 6.89 -5.77
C PRO A 119 -10.66 7.79 -5.15
N ARG A 120 -11.23 8.73 -5.91
CA ARG A 120 -12.35 9.58 -5.41
C ARG A 120 -13.53 8.74 -4.94
N LEU A 121 -13.91 7.72 -5.70
CA LEU A 121 -15.00 6.83 -5.29
C LEU A 121 -14.62 5.95 -4.10
N ILE A 122 -13.38 5.46 -4.05
CA ILE A 122 -12.87 4.68 -2.91
C ILE A 122 -12.94 5.51 -1.62
N VAL A 123 -12.56 6.79 -1.67
CA VAL A 123 -12.69 7.72 -0.53
C VAL A 123 -14.16 7.84 -0.10
N ASN A 124 -15.09 7.95 -1.06
CA ASN A 124 -16.51 8.12 -0.78
C ASN A 124 -17.23 6.87 -0.22
N ILE A 125 -16.63 5.68 -0.33
CA ILE A 125 -17.20 4.43 0.22
C ILE A 125 -16.60 4.05 1.57
N GLN A 126 -15.77 4.91 2.17
CA GLN A 126 -15.23 4.66 3.51
C GLN A 126 -16.37 4.57 4.53
N LEU A 127 -16.39 3.47 5.30
CA LEU A 127 -17.40 3.17 6.29
C LEU A 127 -17.31 4.12 7.48
N LEU A 128 -18.37 4.21 8.31
CA LEU A 128 -18.37 5.03 9.52
C LEU A 128 -17.26 4.62 10.50
N SER A 129 -16.93 3.33 10.55
CA SER A 129 -15.81 2.78 11.31
C SER A 129 -14.43 3.31 10.89
N GLY A 130 -14.33 3.98 9.73
CA GLY A 130 -13.06 4.35 9.10
C GLY A 130 -12.48 3.24 8.21
N ASN A 131 -13.15 2.09 8.13
CA ASN A 131 -12.71 0.96 7.30
C ASN A 131 -13.29 1.02 5.87
N TRP A 132 -12.95 0.01 5.08
CA TRP A 132 -13.53 -0.27 3.76
C TRP A 132 -13.98 -1.72 3.67
N SER A 133 -14.99 -1.97 2.85
CA SER A 133 -15.40 -3.33 2.52
C SER A 133 -14.33 -4.06 1.72
N SER A 134 -14.23 -5.37 1.92
CA SER A 134 -13.23 -6.19 1.25
C SER A 134 -13.46 -6.32 -0.26
N LYS A 135 -14.73 -6.20 -0.67
CA LYS A 135 -15.22 -6.40 -2.04
C LYS A 135 -16.30 -5.38 -2.36
N ALA A 136 -16.39 -5.00 -3.62
CA ALA A 136 -17.54 -4.27 -4.14
C ALA A 136 -18.67 -5.26 -4.43
N GLY A 137 -19.79 -5.11 -3.71
CA GLY A 137 -21.04 -5.84 -3.95
C GLY A 137 -21.72 -5.49 -5.28
N ARG A 138 -23.03 -5.69 -5.40
CA ARG A 138 -23.78 -5.18 -6.57
C ARG A 138 -23.63 -3.66 -6.65
N HIS A 139 -23.81 -2.99 -5.52
CA HIS A 139 -23.44 -1.59 -5.35
C HIS A 139 -22.10 -1.56 -4.64
N MET A 140 -21.16 -0.76 -5.15
CA MET A 140 -19.90 -0.50 -4.45
C MET A 140 -20.11 0.07 -3.03
N PHE A 141 -21.31 0.62 -2.77
CA PHE A 141 -21.75 1.19 -1.49
C PHE A 141 -22.60 0.25 -0.63
N SER A 142 -22.83 -1.00 -1.06
CA SER A 142 -23.71 -1.92 -0.32
C SER A 142 -23.04 -2.36 0.98
N LEU A 143 -23.66 -1.94 2.09
CA LEU A 143 -23.25 -2.20 3.47
C LEU A 143 -23.72 -3.59 3.94
N ASP A 144 -23.61 -4.61 3.09
CA ASP A 144 -24.09 -5.97 3.43
C ASP A 144 -23.09 -6.75 4.29
N GLU A 145 -21.92 -6.18 4.61
CA GLU A 145 -20.97 -6.79 5.55
C GLU A 145 -21.32 -6.38 6.99
N ASP A 146 -21.69 -7.36 7.82
CA ASP A 146 -21.84 -7.20 9.28
C ASP A 146 -20.63 -6.44 9.84
N GLU A 147 -20.86 -5.23 10.37
CA GLU A 147 -19.81 -4.38 10.99
C GLU A 147 -19.00 -5.12 12.06
N LYS A 148 -19.58 -6.19 12.62
CA LYS A 148 -19.01 -7.05 13.66
C LYS A 148 -17.77 -7.86 13.22
N TYR A 149 -17.52 -8.04 11.92
CA TYR A 149 -16.42 -8.87 11.41
C TYR A 149 -15.50 -8.16 10.41
N GLN A 150 -15.34 -6.84 10.55
CA GLN A 150 -14.48 -6.08 9.65
C GLN A 150 -13.00 -6.40 9.89
N LEU A 151 -12.34 -6.98 8.89
CA LEU A 151 -10.90 -7.22 8.91
C LEU A 151 -10.15 -5.87 8.92
N VAL A 152 -9.07 -5.75 9.70
CA VAL A 152 -8.13 -4.64 9.56
C VAL A 152 -6.83 -5.27 9.07
N GLN A 153 -6.77 -5.53 7.77
CA GLN A 153 -5.68 -6.29 7.14
C GLN A 153 -5.29 -5.67 5.80
N TRP A 154 -4.01 -5.69 5.46
CA TRP A 154 -3.44 -5.11 4.23
C TRP A 154 -4.12 -5.66 2.98
N PHE A 155 -4.24 -6.98 2.88
CA PHE A 155 -4.84 -7.60 1.70
C PHE A 155 -6.30 -7.25 1.44
N HIS A 156 -7.03 -6.85 2.47
CA HIS A 156 -8.48 -6.73 2.37
C HIS A 156 -8.98 -5.31 2.55
N ASN A 157 -8.47 -4.53 3.52
CA ASN A 157 -9.16 -3.32 3.96
C ASN A 157 -8.18 -2.12 4.23
N ALA A 158 -8.30 -1.45 5.38
CA ALA A 158 -7.71 -0.13 5.63
C ALA A 158 -6.19 0.00 5.37
N SER A 159 -5.35 -0.92 5.86
CA SER A 159 -3.88 -0.74 5.81
C SER A 159 -3.33 -0.53 4.40
N GLY A 160 -3.82 -1.28 3.41
CA GLY A 160 -3.40 -1.12 2.01
C GLY A 160 -3.88 0.19 1.37
N LEU A 161 -5.04 0.68 1.79
CA LEU A 161 -5.61 1.95 1.34
C LEU A 161 -4.85 3.16 1.90
N LEU A 162 -4.42 3.07 3.17
CA LEU A 162 -3.59 4.11 3.78
C LEU A 162 -2.28 4.28 3.00
N ILE A 163 -1.61 3.18 2.67
CA ILE A 163 -0.38 3.21 1.87
C ILE A 163 -0.63 3.81 0.47
N LEU A 164 -1.74 3.42 -0.20
CA LEU A 164 -2.11 3.97 -1.50
C LEU A 164 -2.34 5.48 -1.46
N PHE A 165 -3.16 5.94 -0.53
CA PHE A 165 -3.46 7.37 -0.40
C PHE A 165 -2.23 8.18 -0.06
N SER A 166 -1.38 7.68 0.83
CA SER A 166 -0.10 8.31 1.12
C SER A 166 0.81 8.36 -0.10
N THR A 167 0.85 7.30 -0.92
CA THR A 167 1.61 7.29 -2.18
C THR A 167 1.09 8.36 -3.15
N ILE A 168 -0.23 8.44 -3.36
CA ILE A 168 -0.84 9.43 -4.25
C ILE A 168 -0.52 10.85 -3.79
N ILE A 169 -0.72 11.15 -2.51
CA ILE A 169 -0.50 12.50 -1.97
C ILE A 169 0.96 12.90 -2.09
N ARG A 170 1.90 12.03 -1.68
CA ARG A 170 3.34 12.39 -1.72
C ARG A 170 3.85 12.61 -3.14
N ARG A 171 3.38 11.81 -4.11
CA ARG A 171 3.92 11.86 -5.48
C ARG A 171 3.26 12.93 -6.35
N PHE A 172 1.98 13.25 -6.12
CA PHE A 172 1.18 14.07 -7.06
C PHE A 172 0.78 15.45 -6.50
N THR A 173 1.41 15.91 -5.42
CA THR A 173 1.22 17.26 -4.85
C THR A 173 2.37 18.23 -5.15
N THR A 174 3.50 17.76 -5.68
CA THR A 174 4.65 18.60 -6.02
C THR A 174 4.77 18.80 -7.53
N PRO A 175 4.85 20.04 -8.05
CA PRO A 175 5.13 20.30 -9.47
C PRO A 175 6.48 19.70 -9.89
N PRO A 176 6.66 19.27 -11.16
CA PRO A 176 5.81 19.44 -12.34
C PRO A 176 4.79 18.29 -12.56
N THR A 177 4.56 17.46 -11.55
CA THR A 177 3.69 16.28 -11.63
C THR A 177 2.24 16.63 -11.99
N PRO A 178 1.50 15.78 -12.73
CA PRO A 178 0.09 16.00 -12.99
C PRO A 178 -0.67 16.10 -11.68
N ALA A 179 -1.20 17.29 -11.38
CA ALA A 179 -1.78 17.55 -10.08
C ALA A 179 -3.09 16.77 -9.88
N ILE A 180 -3.15 16.01 -8.79
CA ILE A 180 -4.44 15.58 -8.24
C ILE A 180 -5.13 16.83 -7.69
N SER A 181 -6.42 17.01 -8.00
CA SER A 181 -7.13 18.21 -7.59
C SER A 181 -7.26 18.32 -6.07
N GLU A 182 -7.21 19.56 -5.56
CA GLU A 182 -7.40 19.84 -4.13
C GLU A 182 -8.74 19.27 -3.59
N ALA A 183 -9.76 19.25 -4.45
CA ALA A 183 -11.06 18.65 -4.15
C ALA A 183 -11.00 17.13 -3.87
N LEU A 184 -9.98 16.43 -4.37
CA LEU A 184 -9.71 15.02 -4.05
C LEU A 184 -8.69 14.86 -2.92
N LEU A 185 -7.69 15.74 -2.82
CA LEU A 185 -6.69 15.69 -1.75
C LEU A 185 -7.32 15.83 -0.37
N ARG A 186 -8.14 16.87 -0.15
CA ARG A 186 -8.77 17.11 1.15
C ARG A 186 -9.56 15.90 1.70
N PRO A 187 -10.50 15.29 0.96
CA PRO A 187 -11.20 14.12 1.49
C PRO A 187 -10.29 12.89 1.61
N MET A 188 -9.21 12.78 0.82
CA MET A 188 -8.21 11.72 0.99
C MET A 188 -7.41 11.88 2.30
N HIS A 189 -7.04 13.10 2.69
CA HIS A 189 -6.45 13.38 4.02
C HIS A 189 -7.41 12.99 5.16
N THR A 190 -8.69 13.34 5.05
CA THR A 190 -9.71 12.93 6.04
C THR A 190 -9.83 11.40 6.11
N ALA A 191 -9.82 10.73 4.96
CA ALA A 191 -9.89 9.28 4.90
C ALA A 191 -8.66 8.61 5.54
N LEU A 192 -7.46 9.15 5.30
CA LEU A 192 -6.21 8.73 5.94
C LEU A 192 -6.30 8.83 7.46
N ALA A 193 -6.74 9.98 7.99
CA ALA A 193 -6.86 10.17 9.44
C ALA A 193 -7.83 9.15 10.05
N ARG A 194 -9.01 8.98 9.47
CA ARG A 194 -10.03 8.04 9.97
C ARG A 194 -9.57 6.58 9.89
N GLY A 195 -8.96 6.19 8.79
CA GLY A 195 -8.43 4.82 8.63
C GLY A 195 -7.21 4.58 9.53
N GLY A 196 -6.37 5.59 9.74
CA GLY A 196 -5.26 5.55 10.67
C GLY A 196 -5.71 5.34 12.12
N GLU A 197 -6.76 6.04 12.57
CA GLU A 197 -7.35 5.82 13.90
C GLU A 197 -7.84 4.38 14.07
N LEU A 198 -8.52 3.84 13.04
CA LEU A 198 -8.97 2.45 13.04
C LEU A 198 -7.79 1.49 13.14
N VAL A 199 -6.76 1.66 12.30
CA VAL A 199 -5.57 0.80 12.27
C VAL A 199 -4.79 0.89 13.58
N TYR A 200 -4.66 2.07 14.19
CA TYR A 200 -4.01 2.17 15.49
C TYR A 200 -4.81 1.45 16.59
N THR A 201 -6.14 1.60 16.58
CA THR A 201 -7.01 1.03 17.62
C THR A 201 -7.14 -0.50 17.51
N HIS A 202 -7.15 -1.04 16.28
CA HIS A 202 -7.47 -2.45 16.02
C HIS A 202 -6.39 -3.23 15.26
N GLY A 203 -5.31 -2.58 14.85
CA GLY A 203 -4.24 -3.17 14.03
C GLY A 203 -3.20 -3.96 14.81
N PHE A 204 -3.32 -4.07 16.14
CA PHE A 204 -2.54 -5.02 16.93
C PHE A 204 -3.16 -6.43 16.81
N LEU A 205 -2.91 -7.07 15.67
CA LEU A 205 -3.62 -8.29 15.28
C LEU A 205 -3.17 -9.53 16.05
N ARG A 206 -4.14 -10.31 16.51
CA ARG A 206 -3.93 -11.63 17.15
C ARG A 206 -3.50 -12.73 16.18
N LYS A 207 -3.46 -12.47 14.87
CA LYS A 207 -3.15 -13.49 13.85
C LYS A 207 -1.65 -13.71 13.66
N GLY A 208 -0.81 -12.79 14.15
CA GLY A 208 0.65 -12.90 14.09
C GLY A 208 1.31 -11.52 13.93
N VAL A 209 2.63 -11.50 13.83
CA VAL A 209 3.41 -10.25 13.69
C VAL A 209 3.78 -9.89 12.25
N GLY A 210 3.60 -10.79 11.28
CA GLY A 210 4.03 -10.57 9.90
C GLY A 210 3.28 -9.47 9.13
N ILE A 211 3.70 -9.25 7.89
CA ILE A 211 3.20 -8.22 6.95
C ILE A 211 1.83 -8.60 6.33
N CYS A 212 1.56 -9.89 6.16
CA CYS A 212 0.44 -10.43 5.40
C CYS A 212 -0.90 -10.03 6.06
N HIS A 213 -1.00 -10.23 7.36
CA HIS A 213 -2.22 -10.02 8.14
C HIS A 213 -1.86 -10.05 9.62
N GLY A 214 -0.81 -9.30 9.97
CA GLY A 214 -0.21 -9.24 11.30
C GLY A 214 0.22 -7.82 11.64
N VAL A 215 0.83 -7.64 12.81
CA VAL A 215 1.13 -6.31 13.36
C VAL A 215 2.02 -5.46 12.45
N ALA A 216 2.99 -6.06 11.73
CA ALA A 216 3.91 -5.31 10.86
C ALA A 216 3.18 -4.51 9.76
N GLU A 217 2.07 -5.02 9.24
CA GLU A 217 1.28 -4.33 8.21
C GLU A 217 0.65 -3.03 8.74
N SER A 218 0.20 -3.06 10.00
CA SER A 218 -0.37 -1.90 10.69
C SER A 218 0.70 -0.87 10.98
N VAL A 219 1.90 -1.31 11.35
CA VAL A 219 3.07 -0.44 11.53
C VAL A 219 3.39 0.27 10.21
N PHE A 220 3.55 -0.46 9.10
CA PHE A 220 3.80 0.16 7.80
C PHE A 220 2.70 1.13 7.37
N ALA A 221 1.44 0.79 7.60
CA ALA A 221 0.34 1.69 7.29
C ALA A 221 0.40 2.99 8.11
N LEU A 222 0.70 2.92 9.41
CA LEU A 222 0.86 4.12 10.25
C LEU A 222 2.12 4.92 9.86
N LEU A 223 3.20 4.27 9.44
CA LEU A 223 4.38 4.94 8.87
C LEU A 223 4.05 5.64 7.54
N ALA A 224 3.17 5.07 6.72
CA ALA A 224 2.70 5.74 5.52
C ALA A 224 1.83 6.96 5.85
N VAL A 225 0.97 6.85 6.88
CA VAL A 225 0.14 7.98 7.35
C VAL A 225 1.02 9.10 7.92
N SER A 226 2.04 8.78 8.73
CA SER A 226 2.92 9.79 9.33
C SER A 226 3.61 10.66 8.30
N ARG A 227 4.04 10.08 7.17
CA ARG A 227 4.67 10.83 6.08
C ARG A 227 3.76 11.91 5.45
N VAL A 228 2.46 11.88 5.69
CA VAL A 228 1.48 12.81 5.11
C VAL A 228 0.80 13.67 6.15
N LEU A 229 0.49 13.12 7.33
CA LEU A 229 -0.32 13.79 8.34
C LEU A 229 0.47 14.29 9.55
N ASP A 230 1.69 13.81 9.79
CA ASP A 230 2.46 14.33 10.92
C ASP A 230 2.95 15.74 10.64
N ASP A 231 2.86 16.55 11.69
CA ASP A 231 3.45 17.87 11.80
C ASP A 231 4.56 17.85 12.88
N LYS A 232 4.58 18.81 13.80
CA LYS A 232 5.59 18.87 14.86
C LYS A 232 5.41 17.81 15.95
N ASP A 233 4.19 17.35 16.19
CA ASP A 233 3.89 16.46 17.32
C ASP A 233 4.06 14.97 16.98
N GLU A 234 4.28 14.63 15.70
CA GLU A 234 4.60 13.28 15.21
C GLU A 234 3.70 12.16 15.77
N VAL A 235 2.39 12.44 15.89
CA VAL A 235 1.42 11.55 16.54
C VAL A 235 1.32 10.20 15.83
N TRP A 236 1.37 10.16 14.51
CA TRP A 236 1.23 8.94 13.73
C TRP A 236 2.50 8.11 13.76
N LEU A 237 3.69 8.74 13.70
CA LEU A 237 4.96 8.06 13.91
C LEU A 237 5.02 7.43 15.30
N THR A 238 4.63 8.17 16.34
CA THR A 238 4.57 7.67 17.71
C THR A 238 3.66 6.45 17.84
N ARG A 239 2.50 6.46 17.16
CA ARG A 239 1.58 5.33 17.12
C ARG A 239 2.16 4.11 16.41
N ALA A 240 2.90 4.30 15.31
CA ALA A 240 3.59 3.23 14.62
C ALA A 240 4.68 2.59 15.50
N VAL A 241 5.47 3.42 16.19
CA VAL A 241 6.48 2.99 17.16
C VAL A 241 5.84 2.20 18.29
N HIS A 242 4.73 2.67 18.84
CA HIS A 242 4.02 1.99 19.92
C HIS A 242 3.54 0.59 19.49
N LEU A 243 2.91 0.44 18.31
CA LEU A 243 2.53 -0.90 17.83
C LEU A 243 3.73 -1.81 17.61
N ALA A 244 4.85 -1.28 17.08
CA ALA A 244 6.08 -2.03 16.89
C ALA A 244 6.70 -2.49 18.23
N GLU A 245 6.66 -1.62 19.24
CA GLU A 245 7.12 -1.88 20.61
C GLU A 245 6.27 -2.97 21.29
N LEU A 246 4.95 -2.88 21.23
CA LEU A 246 4.06 -3.94 21.71
C LEU A 246 4.34 -5.29 21.03
N ALA A 247 4.68 -5.28 19.73
CA ALA A 247 4.97 -6.49 18.97
C ALA A 247 6.24 -7.21 19.44
N THR A 248 7.13 -6.56 20.21
CA THR A 248 8.31 -7.23 20.80
C THR A 248 7.92 -8.35 21.76
N ARG A 249 6.73 -8.29 22.35
CA ARG A 249 6.19 -9.32 23.26
C ARG A 249 5.50 -10.48 22.54
N TYR A 250 5.61 -10.59 21.22
CA TYR A 250 4.86 -11.60 20.45
C TYR A 250 5.07 -13.02 20.95
N HIS A 251 6.28 -13.41 21.35
CA HIS A 251 6.53 -14.74 21.91
C HIS A 251 5.76 -15.02 23.20
N GLU A 252 5.56 -14.02 24.07
CA GLU A 252 4.75 -14.19 25.27
C GLU A 252 3.27 -14.37 24.91
N LEU A 253 2.78 -13.60 23.93
CA LEU A 253 1.40 -13.67 23.43
C LEU A 253 1.12 -14.98 22.68
N GLU A 254 2.10 -15.51 21.95
CA GLU A 254 2.04 -16.84 21.32
C GLU A 254 1.94 -17.93 22.39
N ARG A 255 2.72 -17.82 23.46
CA ARG A 255 2.71 -18.78 24.58
C ARG A 255 1.43 -18.72 25.41
N SER A 256 0.84 -17.54 25.60
CA SER A 256 -0.43 -17.38 26.30
C SER A 256 -1.65 -17.75 25.44
N GLY A 257 -1.47 -17.88 24.12
CA GLY A 257 -2.55 -18.14 23.16
C GLY A 257 -3.33 -16.90 22.75
N GLU A 258 -2.90 -15.70 23.17
CA GLU A 258 -3.48 -14.42 22.76
C GLU A 258 -3.12 -14.05 21.32
N MET A 259 -2.00 -14.56 20.81
CA MET A 259 -1.56 -14.44 19.42
C MET A 259 -1.31 -15.83 18.82
N LYS A 260 -1.63 -16.01 17.53
CA LYS A 260 -1.34 -17.23 16.79
C LYS A 260 0.11 -17.26 16.31
N VAL A 261 0.71 -18.45 16.36
CA VAL A 261 1.95 -18.75 15.64
C VAL A 261 1.62 -18.92 14.15
N PRO A 262 2.26 -18.18 13.24
CA PRO A 262 2.02 -18.31 11.80
C PRO A 262 2.52 -19.65 11.23
N ASP A 263 2.02 -20.05 10.06
CA ASP A 263 2.44 -21.30 9.39
C ASP A 263 3.93 -21.29 9.03
N ARG A 264 4.46 -20.13 8.65
CA ARG A 264 5.89 -19.87 8.44
C ARG A 264 6.40 -18.78 9.41
N PRO A 265 6.72 -19.12 10.67
CA PRO A 265 7.00 -18.14 11.74
C PRO A 265 8.15 -17.17 11.47
N TYR A 266 9.08 -17.54 10.59
CA TYR A 266 10.26 -16.72 10.26
C TYR A 266 10.24 -16.17 8.83
N SER A 267 9.13 -16.33 8.09
CA SER A 267 9.02 -15.81 6.73
C SER A 267 8.77 -14.31 6.70
N LEU A 268 8.99 -13.69 5.54
CA LEU A 268 8.78 -12.25 5.32
C LEU A 268 7.31 -11.85 5.51
N TYR A 269 6.37 -12.55 4.87
CA TYR A 269 4.98 -12.13 4.88
C TYR A 269 4.24 -12.60 6.14
N GLU A 270 4.45 -13.82 6.63
CA GLU A 270 3.67 -14.32 7.78
C GLU A 270 4.38 -14.10 9.11
N GLY A 271 5.72 -14.08 9.09
CA GLY A 271 6.54 -14.25 10.27
C GLY A 271 7.33 -13.02 10.71
N VAL A 272 8.26 -13.27 11.62
CA VAL A 272 9.09 -12.27 12.30
C VAL A 272 9.96 -11.48 11.33
N ALA A 273 10.38 -12.05 10.19
CA ALA A 273 11.19 -11.32 9.22
C ALA A 273 10.48 -10.07 8.68
N GLY A 274 9.15 -10.12 8.51
CA GLY A 274 8.36 -8.94 8.15
C GLY A 274 8.34 -7.87 9.24
N MET A 275 8.25 -8.29 10.50
CA MET A 275 8.32 -7.38 11.65
C MET A 275 9.72 -6.77 11.81
N CYS A 276 10.79 -7.50 11.48
CA CYS A 276 12.14 -6.95 11.40
C CYS A 276 12.25 -5.84 10.35
N CYS A 277 11.62 -6.02 9.17
CA CYS A 277 11.57 -4.97 8.16
C CYS A 277 10.83 -3.72 8.67
N ALA A 278 9.68 -3.90 9.35
CA ALA A 278 8.94 -2.79 9.94
C ALA A 278 9.79 -2.04 10.99
N TRP A 279 10.52 -2.76 11.85
CA TRP A 279 11.43 -2.15 12.82
C TRP A 279 12.60 -1.39 12.19
N ALA A 280 13.15 -1.90 11.09
CA ALA A 280 14.18 -1.18 10.34
C ALA A 280 13.64 0.16 9.80
N ASP A 281 12.41 0.16 9.27
CA ASP A 281 11.76 1.38 8.79
C ASP A 281 11.48 2.35 9.94
N VAL A 282 10.95 1.87 11.07
CA VAL A 282 10.76 2.66 12.29
C VAL A 282 12.06 3.33 12.73
N LEU A 283 13.16 2.57 12.78
CA LEU A 283 14.46 3.10 13.19
C LEU A 283 14.96 4.17 12.23
N ASP A 284 14.81 3.97 10.92
CA ASP A 284 15.19 5.00 9.95
C ASP A 284 14.34 6.27 10.13
N ARG A 285 13.03 6.13 10.33
CA ARG A 285 12.12 7.26 10.59
C ARG A 285 12.46 8.04 11.85
N LEU A 286 12.74 7.35 12.96
CA LEU A 286 13.19 7.97 14.22
C LEU A 286 14.53 8.70 14.09
N ASN A 287 15.37 8.28 13.14
CA ASN A 287 16.64 8.96 12.82
C ASN A 287 16.48 10.07 11.76
N GLY A 288 15.25 10.49 11.46
CA GLY A 288 14.98 11.56 10.50
C GLY A 288 15.18 11.18 9.02
N LYS A 289 15.30 9.88 8.71
CA LYS A 289 15.35 9.40 7.33
C LYS A 289 13.93 9.16 6.80
N PRO A 290 13.73 9.19 5.46
CA PRO A 290 12.40 8.97 4.89
C PRO A 290 11.82 7.58 5.18
N GLY A 291 12.64 6.57 5.47
CA GLY A 291 12.24 5.16 5.47
C GLY A 291 12.16 4.60 4.05
N VAL A 292 12.16 3.28 3.92
CA VAL A 292 12.04 2.53 2.67
C VAL A 292 10.58 2.23 2.35
N GLY A 293 9.77 1.82 3.33
CA GLY A 293 8.39 1.34 3.12
C GLY A 293 8.26 -0.18 3.19
N MET A 294 7.04 -0.68 2.94
CA MET A 294 6.68 -2.09 3.04
C MET A 294 7.31 -2.90 1.89
N PRO A 295 8.09 -3.96 2.20
CA PRO A 295 8.72 -4.80 1.19
C PRO A 295 7.73 -5.38 0.17
N GLY A 296 8.03 -5.19 -1.12
CA GLY A 296 7.23 -5.69 -2.23
C GLY A 296 5.89 -4.98 -2.43
N TYR A 297 5.73 -3.75 -1.93
CA TYR A 297 4.49 -3.00 -2.07
C TYR A 297 4.68 -1.49 -2.30
N ASP A 298 5.24 -0.75 -1.34
CA ASP A 298 5.55 0.68 -1.48
C ASP A 298 7.03 1.03 -1.27
N ASP A 299 7.89 0.01 -1.15
CA ASP A 299 9.35 0.10 -1.10
C ASP A 299 10.01 0.59 -2.41
N LEU A 300 9.21 0.98 -3.39
CA LEU A 300 9.62 1.56 -4.67
C LEU A 300 9.31 3.06 -4.79
N SER A 301 8.47 3.60 -3.89
CA SER A 301 7.76 4.86 -4.10
C SER A 301 8.64 6.12 -4.05
N ASP A 302 9.83 6.03 -3.46
CA ASP A 302 10.79 7.13 -3.30
C ASP A 302 12.04 6.98 -4.19
N LEU A 303 12.06 5.98 -5.10
CA LEU A 303 13.21 5.70 -6.00
C LEU A 303 13.12 6.41 -7.36
N VAL A 304 12.05 7.15 -7.63
CA VAL A 304 11.73 7.75 -8.94
C VAL A 304 11.18 9.16 -8.80
#